data_AF-A0A7C2VS90-F1
#
_entry.id   AF-A0A7C2VS90-F1
#
_cell.length_a   1.000
_cell.length_b   1.000
_cell.length_c   1.000
_cell.angle_alpha   90.00
_cell.angle_beta   90.00
_cell.angle_gamma   90.00
#
_symmetry.space_group_name_H-M   'P 1'
#
loop_
_entity.id
_entity.type
_entity.pdbx_description
1 polymer ?
#
loop_
_entity_poly.entity_id
_entity_poly.type
_entity_poly.pdbx_seq_one_letter_code
_entity_poly.pdbx_strand_id
1 'polypeptide(L)'
;MLSENCYLFSAAHEPIFSPLFHAPSCSLSVERGRGYLEIFNEGPACAMFVWIETDPMDSHLEDNYLILTPGESRRIKCDARSALISAWNAEGKTIGPEN
;
A
#
# COMPACT_ATOMS: atom_id res chain seq x y z
N MET A 1 3.82 -11.09 -11.10
CA MET A 1 4.93 -11.29 -10.13
C MET A 1 4.52 -10.50 -8.90
N LEU A 2 4.12 -11.17 -7.82
CA LEU A 2 3.76 -10.52 -6.56
C LEU A 2 5.04 -9.87 -6.00
N SER A 3 4.94 -8.62 -5.57
CA SER A 3 6.05 -7.84 -5.01
C SER A 3 6.63 -8.56 -3.78
N GLU A 4 7.92 -8.89 -3.80
CA GLU A 4 8.65 -9.43 -2.64
C GLU A 4 9.09 -8.27 -1.75
N ASN A 5 8.77 -8.35 -0.45
CA ASN A 5 9.10 -7.33 0.53
C ASN A 5 10.35 -7.72 1.35
N CYS A 6 11.32 -6.80 1.46
CA CYS A 6 12.68 -7.00 1.99
C CYS A 6 12.81 -6.91 3.52
N TYR A 7 11.78 -7.26 4.29
CA TYR A 7 11.89 -7.25 5.76
C TYR A 7 12.49 -8.55 6.32
N LEU A 8 13.30 -8.45 7.39
CA LEU A 8 13.95 -9.57 8.09
C LEU A 8 13.00 -10.69 8.56
N PHE A 9 11.71 -10.41 8.77
CA PHE A 9 10.71 -11.41 9.14
C PHE A 9 10.15 -12.22 7.96
N SER A 10 10.42 -11.83 6.70
CA SER A 10 10.01 -12.61 5.52
C SER A 10 10.83 -13.90 5.32
N ALA A 11 11.98 -14.03 6.02
CA ALA A 11 12.84 -15.21 5.99
C ALA A 11 12.68 -16.14 7.21
N ALA A 12 11.87 -15.78 8.20
CA ALA A 12 11.65 -16.61 9.38
C ALA A 12 10.57 -17.67 9.08
N HIS A 13 11.00 -18.94 8.94
CA HIS A 13 10.12 -20.12 8.84
C HIS A 13 9.36 -20.43 10.14
N GLU A 14 9.00 -19.42 10.93
CA GLU A 14 8.24 -19.63 12.16
C GLU A 14 6.73 -19.67 11.89
N PRO A 15 5.98 -20.60 12.52
CA PRO A 15 4.55 -20.81 12.26
C PRO A 15 3.68 -19.57 12.55
N ILE A 16 4.19 -18.59 13.30
CA ILE A 16 3.47 -17.37 13.67
C ILE A 16 3.16 -16.45 12.48
N PHE A 17 3.94 -16.49 11.40
CA PHE A 17 3.73 -15.65 10.21
C PHE A 17 3.04 -16.39 9.06
N SER A 18 2.83 -17.72 9.18
CA SER A 18 2.12 -18.52 8.18
C SER A 18 0.80 -17.90 7.71
N PRO A 19 -0.04 -17.31 8.59
CA PRO A 19 -1.27 -16.65 8.13
C PRO A 19 -1.05 -15.48 7.15
N LEU A 20 0.06 -14.74 7.25
CA LEU A 20 0.35 -13.61 6.35
C LEU A 20 0.73 -14.09 4.95
N PHE A 21 1.45 -15.20 4.84
CA PHE A 21 1.77 -15.82 3.54
C PHE A 21 0.54 -16.41 2.85
N HIS A 22 -0.54 -16.66 3.59
CA HIS A 22 -1.82 -17.14 3.09
C HIS A 22 -2.89 -16.04 3.01
N ALA A 23 -2.51 -14.76 3.17
CA ALA A 23 -3.43 -13.65 3.02
C ALA A 23 -4.03 -13.67 1.60
N PRO A 24 -5.37 -13.68 1.44
CA PRO A 24 -5.99 -13.69 0.12
C PRO A 24 -5.60 -12.44 -0.66
N SER A 25 -5.42 -12.57 -1.98
CA SER A 25 -5.12 -11.43 -2.84
C SER A 25 -6.21 -10.35 -2.76
N CYS A 26 -5.80 -9.10 -2.88
CA CYS A 26 -6.63 -7.90 -2.77
C CYS A 26 -6.36 -6.94 -3.93
N SER A 27 -7.30 -6.04 -4.23
CA SER A 27 -7.13 -4.96 -5.19
C SER A 27 -7.21 -3.61 -4.48
N LEU A 28 -6.36 -2.67 -4.86
CA LEU A 28 -6.42 -1.29 -4.42
C LEU A 28 -6.74 -0.40 -5.61
N SER A 29 -7.53 0.65 -5.44
CA SER A 29 -7.49 1.82 -6.32
C SER A 29 -6.92 3.01 -5.58
N VAL A 30 -6.34 3.92 -6.36
CA VAL A 30 -5.72 5.13 -5.85
C VAL A 30 -6.17 6.30 -6.71
N GLU A 31 -6.66 7.33 -6.05
CA GLU A 31 -7.01 8.61 -6.66
C GLU A 31 -6.13 9.71 -6.05
N ARG A 32 -5.61 10.59 -6.91
CA ARG A 32 -4.85 11.76 -6.47
C ARG A 32 -5.78 12.94 -6.31
N GLY A 33 -5.70 13.61 -5.17
CA GLY A 33 -6.28 14.92 -4.97
C GLY A 33 -5.21 15.96 -4.61
N ARG A 34 -5.64 17.20 -4.46
CA ARG A 34 -4.74 18.31 -4.12
C ARG A 34 -4.17 18.14 -2.71
N GLY A 35 -2.92 17.70 -2.62
CA GLY A 35 -2.18 17.48 -1.37
C GLY A 35 -2.54 16.18 -0.63
N TYR A 36 -3.21 15.24 -1.30
CA TYR A 36 -3.51 13.93 -0.73
C TYR A 36 -3.59 12.81 -1.77
N LEU A 37 -3.45 11.58 -1.30
CA LEU A 37 -3.80 10.35 -2.02
C LEU A 37 -4.98 9.70 -1.32
N GLU A 38 -6.02 9.32 -2.06
CA GLU A 38 -7.13 8.51 -1.57
C GLU A 38 -6.93 7.06 -2.04
N ILE A 39 -6.74 6.16 -1.07
CA ILE A 39 -6.49 4.75 -1.33
C ILE A 39 -7.74 3.97 -0.90
N PHE A 40 -8.30 3.21 -1.83
CA PHE A 40 -9.51 2.43 -1.62
C PHE A 40 -9.23 0.94 -1.79
N ASN A 41 -9.75 0.12 -0.87
CA ASN A 41 -9.71 -1.33 -0.99
C ASN A 41 -10.95 -1.84 -1.75
N GLU A 42 -10.74 -2.24 -3.01
CA GLU A 42 -11.75 -2.83 -3.89
C GLU A 42 -11.92 -4.34 -3.70
N GLY A 43 -10.97 -4.97 -3.01
CA GLY A 43 -10.91 -6.41 -2.83
C GLY A 43 -11.85 -6.93 -1.73
N PRO A 44 -12.17 -8.24 -1.75
CA PRO A 44 -12.99 -8.87 -0.72
C PRO A 44 -12.20 -9.20 0.56
N ALA A 45 -10.89 -8.97 0.59
CA ALA A 45 -9.99 -9.24 1.72
C ALA A 45 -9.34 -7.95 2.22
N CYS A 46 -8.82 -7.93 3.44
CA CYS A 46 -8.06 -6.78 3.92
C CYS A 46 -6.78 -6.59 3.10
N ALA A 47 -6.47 -5.35 2.73
CA ALA A 47 -5.16 -5.00 2.21
C ALA A 47 -4.18 -4.85 3.38
N MET A 48 -3.16 -5.70 3.41
CA MET A 48 -2.25 -5.82 4.56
C MET A 48 -1.00 -4.98 4.32
N PHE A 49 -0.64 -4.12 5.28
CA PHE A 49 0.55 -3.28 5.24
C PHE A 49 0.67 -2.47 3.96
N VAL A 50 -0.38 -1.70 3.65
CA VAL A 50 -0.39 -0.77 2.52
C VAL A 50 0.78 0.18 2.67
N TRP A 51 1.70 0.11 1.71
CA TRP A 51 2.94 0.84 1.67
C TRP A 51 2.89 1.89 0.56
N ILE A 52 3.25 3.12 0.93
CA ILE A 52 3.35 4.27 0.05
C ILE A 52 4.83 4.65 -0.03
N GLU A 53 5.38 4.54 -1.23
CA GLU A 53 6.74 4.97 -1.56
C GLU A 53 6.64 6.25 -2.41
N THR A 54 7.32 7.31 -1.99
CA THR A 54 7.37 8.59 -2.70
C THR A 54 8.82 8.97 -3.01
N ASP A 55 9.02 9.96 -3.89
CA ASP A 55 10.36 10.54 -4.06
C ASP A 55 10.86 11.10 -2.71
N PRO A 56 12.08 10.73 -2.25
CA PRO A 56 12.66 11.23 -1.00
C PRO A 56 12.69 12.76 -0.90
N MET A 57 12.83 13.46 -2.03
CA MET A 57 12.96 14.92 -2.08
C MET A 57 11.62 15.67 -1.91
N ASP A 58 10.48 14.99 -1.97
CA ASP A 58 9.14 15.59 -2.02
C ASP A 58 8.27 15.31 -0.76
N SER A 59 8.85 14.76 0.31
CA SER A 59 8.05 13.98 1.27
C SER A 59 7.60 14.73 2.53
N HIS A 60 6.34 15.18 2.54
CA HIS A 60 5.48 15.02 3.72
C HIS A 60 4.49 13.90 3.43
N LEU A 61 4.67 12.77 4.11
CA LEU A 61 3.74 11.65 4.13
C LEU A 61 3.22 11.51 5.56
N GLU A 62 1.91 11.62 5.73
CA GLU A 62 1.29 11.60 7.06
C GLU A 62 1.27 10.20 7.69
N ASP A 63 1.05 9.16 6.89
CA ASP A 63 0.82 7.80 7.37
C ASP A 63 1.30 6.77 6.35
N ASN A 64 1.70 5.59 6.84
CA ASN A 64 2.23 4.50 6.03
C ASN A 64 2.06 3.15 6.77
N TYR A 65 2.13 2.03 6.05
CA TYR A 65 1.94 0.67 6.58
C TYR A 65 0.54 0.42 7.17
N LEU A 66 -0.49 0.81 6.43
CA LEU A 66 -1.88 0.73 6.87
C LEU A 66 -2.47 -0.66 6.69
N ILE A 67 -3.57 -0.94 7.39
CA ILE A 67 -4.47 -2.03 7.03
C ILE A 67 -5.77 -1.39 6.55
N LEU A 68 -6.23 -1.77 5.35
CA LEU A 68 -7.54 -1.34 4.83
C LEU A 68 -8.48 -2.54 4.76
N THR A 69 -9.61 -2.44 5.42
CA THR A 69 -10.69 -3.45 5.35
C THR A 69 -11.40 -3.40 3.99
N PRO A 70 -12.11 -4.47 3.57
CA PRO A 70 -12.87 -4.48 2.32
C PRO A 70 -13.82 -3.29 2.22
N GLY A 71 -13.73 -2.51 1.14
CA GLY A 71 -14.56 -1.31 0.94
C GLY A 71 -14.15 -0.09 1.77
N GLU A 72 -13.01 -0.13 2.46
CA GLU A 72 -12.48 1.03 3.17
C GLU A 72 -11.73 1.98 2.22
N SER A 73 -11.95 3.28 2.43
CA SER A 73 -11.16 4.35 1.81
C SER A 73 -10.38 5.09 2.88
N ARG A 74 -9.13 5.44 2.57
CA ARG A 74 -8.27 6.25 3.43
C ARG A 74 -7.61 7.37 2.63
N ARG A 75 -7.77 8.60 3.12
CA ARG A 75 -7.05 9.77 2.61
C ARG A 75 -5.76 9.95 3.39
N ILE A 76 -4.66 10.07 2.68
CA ILE A 76 -3.33 10.27 3.22
C ILE A 76 -2.82 11.59 2.69
N LYS A 77 -2.49 12.52 3.59
CA LYS A 77 -1.85 13.76 3.18
C LYS A 77 -0.48 13.43 2.57
N CYS A 78 -0.31 13.86 1.33
CA CYS A 78 0.84 13.53 0.50
C CYS A 78 1.00 14.61 -0.57
N ASP A 79 2.11 15.35 -0.51
CA ASP A 79 2.44 16.42 -1.46
C ASP A 79 3.40 15.93 -2.57
N ALA A 80 3.64 14.62 -2.66
CA ALA A 80 4.61 14.06 -3.58
C ALA A 80 4.13 14.06 -5.03
N ARG A 81 5.01 14.41 -5.98
CA ARG A 81 4.69 14.43 -7.42
C ARG A 81 4.36 13.04 -7.97
N SER A 82 4.99 12.01 -7.44
CA SER A 82 4.72 10.62 -7.80
C SER A 82 4.70 9.75 -6.54
N ALA A 83 3.97 8.64 -6.62
CA ALA A 83 3.94 7.64 -5.57
C ALA A 83 3.73 6.24 -6.16
N LEU A 84 4.36 5.24 -5.54
CA LEU A 84 4.03 3.84 -5.68
C LEU A 84 3.26 3.40 -4.44
N ILE A 85 2.06 2.86 -4.66
CA ILE A 85 1.20 2.34 -3.60
C ILE A 85 1.10 0.83 -3.79
N SER A 86 1.42 0.06 -2.76
CA SER A 86 1.34 -1.41 -2.80
C SER A 86 0.83 -1.95 -1.47
N ALA A 87 0.56 -3.24 -1.39
CA ALA A 87 0.30 -3.93 -0.14
C ALA A 87 0.92 -5.33 -0.20
N TRP A 88 1.06 -5.98 0.95
CA TRP A 88 1.59 -7.34 1.02
C TRP A 88 0.86 -8.33 0.10
N ASN A 89 -0.46 -8.17 -0.02
CA ASN A 89 -1.35 -9.03 -0.79
C ASN A 89 -2.02 -8.32 -1.97
N ALA A 90 -1.49 -7.19 -2.44
CA ALA A 90 -2.03 -6.45 -3.59
C ALA A 90 -0.91 -6.04 -4.56
N GLU A 91 -1.24 -5.95 -5.85
CA GLU A 91 -0.31 -5.42 -6.85
C GLU A 91 -0.04 -3.93 -6.65
N GLY A 92 1.17 -3.49 -7.02
CA GLY A 92 1.55 -2.08 -6.94
C GLY A 92 0.83 -1.21 -7.98
N LYS A 93 0.46 0.01 -7.58
CA LYS A 93 -0.10 1.06 -8.44
C LYS A 93 0.75 2.32 -8.37
N THR A 94 1.15 2.80 -9.54
CA THR A 94 1.92 4.03 -9.67
C THR A 94 0.99 5.19 -10.02
N ILE A 95 1.14 6.30 -9.30
CA ILE A 95 0.51 7.58 -9.64
C ILE A 95 1.61 8.53 -10.12
N GLY A 96 1.45 9.04 -11.35
CA GLY A 96 2.34 10.03 -11.95
C GLY A 96 2.07 11.47 -11.50
N PRO A 97 2.85 12.45 -12.02
CA PRO A 97 2.60 13.86 -11.79
C PRO A 97 1.23 14.31 -12.31
N GLU A 98 0.63 15.31 -11.66
CA GLU A 98 -0.52 16.02 -12.22
C GLU A 98 -0.08 16.66 -13.56
N ASN A 99 -0.85 16.42 -14.62
CA ASN A 99 -0.67 17.12 -15.91
C ASN A 99 -1.05 18.60 -15.78
#